data_AF-A0A2D6N7Q1-F1
#
_entry.id   AF-A0A2D6N7Q1-F1
#
_cell.length_a   1.000
_cell.length_b   1.000
_cell.length_c   1.000
_cell.angle_alpha   90.00
_cell.angle_beta   90.00
_cell.angle_gamma   90.00
#
_symmetry.space_group_name_H-M   'P 1'
#
loop_
_entity.id
_entity.type
_entity.pdbx_description
1 polymer ?
#
loop_
_entity_poly.entity_id
_entity_poly.type
_entity_poly.pdbx_seq_one_letter_code
_entity_poly.pdbx_strand_id
1 'polypeptide(L)'
;MRATLAVKLYGGFGAIIFALIIVGVVAVVQLNRVSTNSEQFAINTLEAESQISNLHVNMLSMRRETLIYLAVPEEFRPLHLEEIRKFEPKIAGDVQALKGRTDLTDQQRTLLAATEQRISDWIDARNQGPVALTEAGDAHAGVDDALHGGAHDAFETAEGALGAFHHETRAVADAVGGDVQAASTRATQVTIGLVAIAVIAAAGTAFFLTRSITRGVRDVSQATTDLADRVLPDLAAVTAAVAAGDFTKTAAWDIDPVTVRTNDELGDMAGAFNTMIVQLESTGRGMNEMVGNLRGLIGQVAGTATSLAESSAQLSGASDEAGQATQGIATTIQQVASGADDQSERVQQTASAMQQLSQSIDQIAAGSQEQTSNVEQATEIVAQVSTAINDVALNAQAGADGTRQANEAAQSGAEMVRQTVDGMGRIKAAVDSVSTTVTQLGEQSAQIGNIVAVIDDIAAQTNLLALNA
;
A
#
# COMPACT_ATOMS: atom_id res chain seq x y z
N MET A 1 -1.36 -37.41 -31.58
CA MET A 1 -1.56 -37.51 -30.12
C MET A 1 -0.22 -37.33 -29.43
N ARG A 2 -0.09 -36.40 -28.47
CA ARG A 2 1.10 -36.34 -27.60
C ARG A 2 1.01 -37.50 -26.60
N ALA A 3 1.92 -38.46 -26.69
CA ALA A 3 2.00 -39.54 -25.71
C ALA A 3 2.33 -38.96 -24.33
N THR A 4 1.57 -39.36 -23.31
CA THR A 4 1.83 -38.95 -21.92
C THR A 4 3.17 -39.50 -21.43
N LEU A 5 3.77 -38.87 -20.43
CA LEU A 5 5.04 -39.31 -19.85
C LEU A 5 4.99 -40.79 -19.40
N ALA A 6 3.85 -41.20 -18.83
CA ALA A 6 3.59 -42.59 -18.44
C ALA A 6 3.69 -43.55 -19.64
N VAL A 7 3.10 -43.21 -20.80
CA VAL A 7 3.16 -44.06 -21.99
C VAL A 7 4.60 -44.21 -22.50
N LYS A 8 5.40 -43.14 -22.45
CA LYS A 8 6.82 -43.19 -22.85
C LYS A 8 7.65 -44.05 -21.89
N LEU A 9 7.46 -43.89 -20.58
CA LEU A 9 8.18 -44.66 -19.56
C LEU A 9 7.82 -46.15 -19.60
N TYR A 10 6.53 -46.50 -19.65
CA TYR A 10 6.12 -47.90 -19.79
C TYR A 10 6.60 -48.52 -21.11
N GLY A 11 6.63 -47.75 -22.21
CA GLY A 11 7.21 -48.21 -23.48
C GLY A 11 8.71 -48.53 -23.36
N GLY A 12 9.49 -47.66 -22.71
CA GLY A 12 10.92 -47.85 -22.50
C GLY A 12 11.25 -49.06 -21.61
N PHE A 13 10.60 -49.18 -20.45
CA PHE A 13 10.77 -50.35 -19.59
C PHE A 13 10.25 -51.64 -20.24
N GLY A 14 9.18 -51.56 -21.02
CA GLY A 14 8.67 -52.69 -21.80
C GLY A 14 9.70 -53.22 -22.81
N ALA A 15 10.43 -52.33 -23.50
CA ALA A 15 11.51 -52.73 -24.40
C ALA A 15 12.67 -53.43 -23.67
N ILE A 16 13.03 -52.98 -22.47
CA ILE A 16 14.07 -53.62 -21.64
C ILE A 16 13.64 -55.02 -21.18
N ILE A 17 12.40 -55.15 -20.68
CA ILE A 17 11.84 -56.45 -20.29
C ILE A 17 11.82 -57.42 -21.48
N PHE A 18 11.43 -56.93 -22.66
CA PHE A 18 11.43 -57.72 -23.89
C PHE A 18 12.84 -58.20 -24.27
N ALA A 19 13.85 -57.32 -24.19
CA ALA A 19 15.24 -57.69 -24.44
C ALA A 19 15.76 -58.74 -23.43
N LEU A 20 15.40 -58.60 -22.14
CA LEU A 20 15.73 -59.59 -21.10
C LEU A 20 15.14 -60.96 -21.40
N ILE A 21 13.89 -61.02 -21.86
CA ILE A 21 13.23 -62.27 -22.25
C ILE A 21 13.97 -62.90 -23.44
N ILE A 22 14.35 -62.12 -24.44
CA ILE A 22 15.12 -62.63 -25.59
C ILE A 22 16.46 -63.23 -25.16
N VAL A 23 17.22 -62.53 -24.32
CA VAL A 23 18.51 -63.04 -23.80
C VAL A 23 18.30 -64.33 -23.01
N GLY A 24 17.25 -64.39 -22.17
CA GLY A 24 16.88 -65.60 -21.43
C GLY A 24 16.56 -66.78 -22.34
N VAL A 25 15.77 -66.56 -23.40
CA VAL A 25 15.44 -67.59 -24.40
C VAL A 25 16.71 -68.09 -25.11
N VAL A 26 17.60 -67.18 -25.52
CA VAL A 26 18.87 -67.56 -26.17
C VAL A 26 19.74 -68.40 -25.24
N ALA A 27 19.85 -68.03 -23.96
CA ALA A 27 20.63 -68.79 -22.96
C ALA A 27 20.07 -70.21 -22.76
N VAL A 28 18.75 -70.37 -22.68
CA VAL A 28 18.09 -71.69 -22.57
C VAL A 28 18.34 -72.53 -23.83
N VAL A 29 18.22 -71.94 -25.02
CA VAL A 29 18.51 -72.63 -26.30
C VAL A 29 19.97 -73.10 -26.35
N GLN A 30 20.90 -72.27 -25.87
CA GLN A 30 22.33 -72.59 -25.87
C GLN A 30 22.68 -73.71 -24.87
N LEU A 31 22.07 -73.72 -23.68
CA LEU A 31 22.23 -74.78 -22.68
C LEU A 31 21.66 -76.13 -23.14
N ASN A 32 20.53 -76.11 -23.84
CA ASN A 32 19.96 -77.32 -24.46
C ASN A 32 20.87 -77.88 -25.57
N ARG A 33 21.53 -77.00 -26.35
CA ARG A 33 22.54 -77.44 -27.31
C ARG A 33 23.75 -78.09 -26.64
N VAL A 34 24.19 -77.61 -25.47
CA VAL A 34 25.31 -78.21 -24.71
C VAL A 34 24.97 -79.60 -24.18
N SER A 35 23.72 -79.84 -23.75
CA SER A 35 23.27 -81.19 -23.37
C SER A 35 23.27 -82.16 -24.56
N THR A 36 22.97 -81.65 -25.77
CA THR A 36 22.92 -82.46 -27.00
C THR A 36 24.31 -82.67 -27.63
N ASN A 37 25.21 -81.68 -27.52
CA ASN A 37 26.55 -81.68 -28.10
C ASN A 37 27.63 -82.21 -27.16
N SER A 38 27.30 -83.10 -26.23
CA SER A 38 28.25 -83.88 -25.40
C SER A 38 29.01 -84.94 -26.24
N GLU A 39 29.36 -84.60 -27.48
CA GLU A 39 30.11 -85.40 -28.46
C GLU A 39 31.49 -85.80 -27.94
N GLN A 40 32.16 -84.93 -27.18
CA GLN A 40 33.52 -85.20 -26.70
C GLN A 40 33.60 -86.40 -25.75
N PHE A 41 32.55 -86.64 -24.95
CA PHE A 41 32.50 -87.79 -24.04
C PHE A 41 32.07 -89.06 -24.78
N ALA A 42 31.08 -88.95 -25.67
CA ALA A 42 30.63 -90.06 -26.52
C ALA A 42 31.78 -90.62 -27.37
N ILE A 43 32.63 -89.76 -27.93
CA ILE A 43 33.78 -90.16 -28.76
C ILE A 43 34.80 -90.98 -27.95
N ASN A 44 35.17 -90.53 -26.75
CA ASN A 44 36.15 -91.24 -25.93
C ASN A 44 35.61 -92.59 -25.44
N THR A 45 34.36 -92.66 -24.99
CA THR A 45 33.73 -93.93 -24.57
C THR A 45 33.63 -94.93 -25.72
N LEU A 46 33.24 -94.49 -26.92
CA LEU A 46 33.18 -95.33 -28.12
C LEU A 46 34.54 -95.93 -28.47
N GLU A 47 35.62 -95.17 -28.30
CA GLU A 47 36.97 -95.65 -28.55
C GLU A 47 37.40 -96.72 -27.52
N ALA A 48 37.01 -96.58 -26.25
CA ALA A 48 37.36 -97.55 -25.20
C ALA A 48 36.64 -98.88 -25.43
N GLU A 49 35.35 -98.80 -25.72
CA GLU A 49 34.50 -99.94 -26.09
C GLU A 49 35.05 -100.68 -27.30
N SER A 50 35.46 -99.94 -28.34
CA SER A 50 36.08 -100.56 -29.53
C SER A 50 37.39 -101.29 -29.20
N GLN A 51 38.24 -100.71 -28.35
CA GLN A 51 39.52 -101.32 -27.95
C GLN A 51 39.31 -102.57 -27.08
N ILE A 52 38.35 -102.54 -26.14
CA ILE A 52 37.96 -103.70 -25.33
C ILE A 52 37.41 -104.82 -26.22
N SER A 53 36.56 -104.47 -27.19
CA SER A 53 36.00 -105.42 -28.14
C SER A 53 37.10 -106.09 -28.99
N ASN A 54 38.08 -105.33 -29.47
CA ASN A 54 39.22 -105.87 -30.22
C ASN A 54 40.04 -106.85 -29.38
N LEU A 55 40.34 -106.50 -28.13
CA LEU A 55 41.05 -107.37 -27.19
C LEU A 55 40.32 -108.71 -27.01
N HIS A 56 39.01 -108.65 -26.74
CA HIS A 56 38.17 -109.84 -26.57
C HIS A 56 38.16 -110.72 -27.84
N VAL A 57 38.00 -110.11 -29.02
CA VAL A 57 38.02 -110.83 -30.31
C VAL A 57 39.37 -111.50 -30.55
N ASN A 58 40.48 -110.84 -30.21
CA ASN A 58 41.81 -111.41 -30.34
C ASN A 58 42.06 -112.56 -29.36
N MET A 59 41.57 -112.46 -28.12
CA MET A 59 41.59 -113.56 -27.15
C MET A 59 40.80 -114.78 -27.66
N LEU A 60 39.55 -114.58 -28.10
CA LEU A 60 38.72 -115.65 -28.65
C LEU A 60 39.34 -116.27 -29.90
N SER A 61 39.93 -115.46 -30.77
CA SER A 61 40.61 -115.94 -31.97
C SER A 61 41.84 -116.78 -31.64
N MET A 62 42.65 -116.36 -30.66
CA MET A 62 43.79 -117.14 -30.19
C MET A 62 43.35 -118.45 -29.54
N ARG A 63 42.27 -118.44 -28.75
CA ARG A 63 41.69 -119.66 -28.17
C ARG A 63 41.22 -120.61 -29.26
N ARG A 64 40.55 -120.10 -30.30
CA ARG A 64 40.11 -120.89 -31.46
C ARG A 64 41.30 -121.53 -32.17
N GLU A 65 42.34 -120.77 -32.50
CA GLU A 65 43.54 -121.32 -33.16
C GLU A 65 44.26 -122.35 -32.27
N THR A 66 44.25 -122.15 -30.95
CA THR A 66 44.76 -123.14 -29.98
C THR A 66 43.99 -124.44 -30.10
N LEU A 67 42.65 -124.40 -30.07
CA LEU A 67 41.84 -125.62 -30.20
C LEU A 67 42.03 -126.32 -31.56
N ILE A 68 42.21 -125.56 -32.64
CA ILE A 68 42.52 -126.12 -33.96
C ILE A 68 43.89 -126.82 -33.94
N TYR A 69 44.92 -126.16 -33.40
CA TYR A 69 46.26 -126.75 -33.25
C TYR A 69 46.24 -128.11 -32.53
N LEU A 70 45.41 -128.25 -31.48
CA LEU A 70 45.30 -129.49 -30.72
C LEU A 70 44.57 -130.61 -31.49
N ALA A 71 43.67 -130.25 -32.42
CA ALA A 71 42.81 -131.18 -33.14
C ALA A 71 43.34 -131.61 -34.52
N VAL A 72 44.27 -130.85 -35.11
CA VAL A 72 44.80 -131.14 -36.46
C VAL A 72 45.88 -132.24 -36.46
N PRO A 73 46.06 -132.97 -37.58
CA PRO A 73 47.18 -133.87 -37.78
C PRO A 73 48.54 -133.17 -37.56
N GLU A 74 49.54 -133.94 -37.11
CA GLU A 74 50.86 -133.44 -36.73
C GLU A 74 51.54 -132.60 -37.82
N GLU A 75 51.34 -132.97 -39.09
CA GLU A 75 51.88 -132.26 -40.27
C GLU A 75 51.37 -130.80 -40.41
N PHE A 76 50.19 -130.48 -39.87
CA PHE A 76 49.59 -129.14 -39.92
C PHE A 76 49.79 -128.31 -38.64
N ARG A 77 50.30 -128.92 -37.56
CA ARG A 77 50.51 -128.24 -36.27
C ARG A 77 51.46 -127.04 -36.34
N PRO A 78 52.60 -127.06 -37.07
CA PRO A 78 53.49 -125.91 -37.15
C PRO A 78 52.82 -124.65 -37.71
N LEU A 79 51.90 -124.81 -38.66
CA LEU A 79 51.15 -123.71 -39.25
C LEU A 79 50.25 -123.01 -38.21
N HIS A 80 49.47 -123.79 -37.45
CA HIS A 80 48.57 -123.22 -36.45
C HIS A 80 49.33 -122.67 -35.23
N LEU A 81 50.49 -123.25 -34.88
CA LEU A 81 51.35 -122.70 -33.84
C LEU A 81 51.88 -121.31 -34.22
N GLU A 82 52.20 -121.10 -35.50
CA GLU A 82 52.57 -119.77 -36.01
C GLU A 82 51.39 -118.78 -35.93
N GLU A 83 50.17 -119.21 -36.27
CA GLU A 83 48.97 -118.37 -36.17
C GLU A 83 48.66 -117.99 -34.72
N ILE A 84 48.79 -118.90 -33.76
CA ILE A 84 48.64 -118.61 -32.32
C ILE A 84 49.63 -117.51 -31.89
N ARG A 85 50.90 -117.64 -32.30
CA ARG A 85 51.96 -116.66 -31.98
C ARG A 85 51.70 -115.29 -32.58
N LYS A 86 50.90 -115.17 -33.64
CA LYS A 86 50.50 -113.86 -34.21
C LYS A 86 49.50 -113.10 -33.33
N PHE A 87 48.76 -113.78 -32.45
CA PHE A 87 47.77 -113.13 -31.59
C PHE A 87 48.36 -112.59 -30.28
N GLU A 88 49.40 -113.21 -29.73
CA GLU A 88 50.07 -112.71 -28.52
C GLU A 88 50.51 -111.23 -28.63
N PRO A 89 51.23 -110.78 -29.68
CA PRO A 89 51.60 -109.37 -29.81
C PRO A 89 50.40 -108.46 -30.08
N LYS A 90 49.32 -108.97 -30.69
CA LYS A 90 48.08 -108.19 -30.89
C LYS A 90 47.37 -107.94 -29.56
N ILE A 91 47.22 -109.00 -28.75
CA ILE A 91 46.63 -108.93 -27.42
C ILE A 91 47.44 -107.99 -26.51
N ALA A 92 48.77 -108.12 -26.52
CA ALA A 92 49.65 -107.21 -25.78
C ALA A 92 49.53 -105.76 -26.27
N GLY A 93 49.39 -105.55 -27.58
CA GLY A 93 49.15 -104.24 -28.19
C GLY A 93 47.82 -103.62 -27.76
N ASP A 94 46.74 -104.40 -27.74
CA ASP A 94 45.42 -103.96 -27.31
C ASP A 94 45.42 -103.57 -25.82
N VAL A 95 46.05 -104.38 -24.96
CA VAL A 95 46.23 -104.07 -23.53
C VAL A 95 47.04 -102.78 -23.35
N GLN A 96 48.12 -102.61 -24.12
CA GLN A 96 48.95 -101.40 -24.03
C GLN A 96 48.20 -100.15 -24.53
N ALA A 97 47.39 -100.28 -25.58
CA ALA A 97 46.53 -99.20 -26.07
C ALA A 97 45.53 -98.76 -24.99
N LEU A 98 44.91 -99.72 -24.31
CA LEU A 98 44.02 -99.47 -23.17
C LEU A 98 44.78 -98.83 -21.99
N LYS A 99 45.99 -99.25 -21.67
CA LYS A 99 46.81 -98.64 -20.60
C LYS A 99 47.24 -97.20 -20.90
N GLY A 100 47.49 -96.90 -22.17
CA GLY A 100 47.88 -95.58 -22.66
C GLY A 100 46.78 -94.53 -22.53
N ARG A 101 45.54 -94.96 -22.28
CA ARG A 101 44.40 -94.07 -22.07
C ARG A 101 44.55 -93.23 -20.81
N THR A 102 44.39 -91.91 -20.97
CA THR A 102 44.44 -90.94 -19.87
C THR A 102 43.10 -90.82 -19.14
N ASP A 103 42.02 -91.29 -19.75
CA ASP A 103 40.64 -91.16 -19.28
C ASP A 103 40.14 -92.33 -18.41
N LEU A 104 40.98 -93.35 -18.14
CA LEU A 104 40.63 -94.43 -17.22
C LEU A 104 40.68 -93.99 -15.75
N THR A 105 39.64 -94.33 -15.00
CA THR A 105 39.57 -94.18 -13.55
C THR A 105 40.55 -95.12 -12.84
N ASP A 106 40.83 -94.86 -11.55
CA ASP A 106 41.68 -95.73 -10.74
C ASP A 106 41.16 -97.18 -10.65
N GLN A 107 39.83 -97.34 -10.61
CA GLN A 107 39.17 -98.65 -10.61
C GLN A 107 39.33 -99.35 -11.97
N GLN A 108 39.11 -98.64 -13.08
CA GLN A 108 39.34 -99.15 -14.43
C GLN A 108 40.81 -99.57 -14.64
N ARG A 109 41.77 -98.77 -14.16
CA ARG A 109 43.20 -99.11 -14.21
C ARG A 109 43.52 -100.38 -13.43
N THR A 110 42.91 -100.55 -12.26
CA THR A 110 43.06 -101.74 -11.42
C THR A 110 42.50 -102.98 -12.12
N LEU A 111 41.30 -102.89 -12.69
CA LEU A 111 40.67 -103.98 -13.43
C LEU A 111 41.43 -104.33 -14.71
N LEU A 112 41.97 -103.35 -15.43
CA LEU A 112 42.81 -103.58 -16.61
C LEU A 112 44.12 -104.29 -16.25
N ALA A 113 44.78 -103.91 -15.16
CA ALA A 113 45.97 -104.59 -14.67
C ALA A 113 45.67 -106.05 -14.27
N ALA A 114 44.53 -106.28 -13.61
CA ALA A 114 44.08 -107.64 -13.31
C ALA A 114 43.81 -108.44 -14.59
N THR A 115 43.15 -107.83 -15.58
CA THR A 115 42.85 -108.44 -16.88
C THR A 115 44.12 -108.86 -17.60
N GLU A 116 45.12 -107.97 -17.68
CA GLU A 116 46.43 -108.28 -18.26
C GLU A 116 47.09 -109.47 -17.57
N GLN A 117 47.11 -109.49 -16.23
CA GLN A 117 47.70 -110.60 -15.48
C GLN A 117 46.98 -111.92 -15.80
N ARG A 118 45.64 -111.93 -15.80
CA ARG A 118 44.87 -113.16 -16.11
C ARG A 118 45.06 -113.63 -17.54
N ILE A 119 45.19 -112.72 -18.50
CA ILE A 119 45.54 -113.06 -19.88
C ILE A 119 46.93 -113.70 -19.94
N SER A 120 47.91 -113.16 -19.22
CA SER A 120 49.24 -113.74 -19.13
C SER A 120 49.20 -115.15 -18.52
N ASP A 121 48.48 -115.32 -17.40
CA ASP A 121 48.31 -116.60 -16.72
C ASP A 121 47.66 -117.64 -17.66
N TRP A 122 46.69 -117.22 -18.48
CA TRP A 122 46.06 -118.07 -19.49
C TRP A 122 47.03 -118.48 -20.61
N ILE A 123 47.81 -117.54 -21.14
CA ILE A 123 48.83 -117.83 -22.17
C ILE A 123 49.85 -118.85 -21.63
N ASP A 124 50.28 -118.69 -20.38
CA ASP A 124 51.20 -119.61 -19.72
C ASP A 124 50.57 -120.98 -19.48
N ALA A 125 49.34 -121.04 -18.96
CA ALA A 125 48.61 -122.30 -18.76
C ALA A 125 48.38 -123.06 -20.07
N ARG A 126 48.03 -122.34 -21.15
CA ARG A 126 47.91 -122.88 -22.51
C ARG A 126 49.22 -123.51 -23.00
N ASN A 127 50.35 -122.85 -22.75
CA ASN A 127 51.66 -123.35 -23.16
C ASN A 127 52.09 -124.59 -22.35
N GLN A 128 51.89 -124.56 -21.04
CA GLN A 128 52.35 -125.61 -20.11
C GLN A 128 51.46 -126.85 -20.12
N GLY A 129 50.17 -126.70 -20.40
CA GLY A 129 49.21 -127.81 -20.49
C GLY A 129 48.98 -128.24 -21.94
N PRO A 130 47.97 -127.67 -22.64
CA PRO A 130 47.51 -128.18 -23.93
C PRO A 130 48.60 -128.31 -24.99
N VAL A 131 49.44 -127.29 -25.14
CA VAL A 131 50.52 -127.28 -26.14
C VAL A 131 51.59 -128.30 -25.80
N ALA A 132 52.15 -128.27 -24.58
CA ALA A 132 53.18 -129.21 -24.14
C ALA A 132 52.73 -130.68 -24.15
N LEU A 133 51.48 -130.98 -23.74
CA LEU A 133 50.91 -132.33 -23.80
C LEU A 133 50.81 -132.83 -25.25
N THR A 134 50.42 -131.95 -26.17
CA THR A 134 50.31 -132.26 -27.60
C THR A 134 51.67 -132.47 -28.26
N GLU A 135 52.68 -131.68 -27.89
CA GLU A 135 54.08 -131.85 -28.33
C GLU A 135 54.72 -133.13 -27.76
N ALA A 136 54.33 -133.55 -26.55
CA ALA A 136 54.75 -134.80 -25.93
C ALA A 136 54.06 -136.06 -26.52
N GLY A 137 53.14 -135.88 -27.46
CA GLY A 137 52.44 -136.97 -28.17
C GLY A 137 51.05 -137.32 -27.63
N ASP A 138 50.57 -136.66 -26.58
CA ASP A 138 49.24 -136.87 -25.99
C ASP A 138 48.28 -135.70 -26.32
N ALA A 139 47.87 -135.65 -27.59
CA ALA A 139 46.94 -134.64 -28.08
C ALA A 139 45.56 -134.72 -27.41
N HIS A 140 45.14 -135.92 -26.95
CA HIS A 140 43.84 -136.07 -26.29
C HIS A 140 43.84 -135.38 -24.92
N ALA A 141 44.88 -135.60 -24.11
CA ALA A 141 45.03 -134.88 -22.84
C ALA A 141 45.16 -133.37 -23.06
N GLY A 142 45.83 -132.95 -24.14
CA GLY A 142 45.92 -131.53 -24.50
C GLY A 142 44.57 -130.89 -24.84
N VAL A 143 43.73 -131.58 -25.62
CA VAL A 143 42.36 -131.12 -25.93
C VAL A 143 41.51 -131.05 -24.66
N ASP A 144 41.58 -132.06 -23.79
CA ASP A 144 40.80 -132.08 -22.55
C ASP A 144 41.19 -130.93 -21.62
N ASP A 145 42.48 -130.63 -21.46
CA ASP A 145 42.91 -129.50 -20.63
C ASP A 145 42.46 -128.13 -21.19
N ALA A 146 42.46 -127.96 -22.51
CA ALA A 146 42.00 -126.72 -23.16
C ALA A 146 40.47 -126.50 -23.07
N LEU A 147 39.71 -127.58 -22.91
CA LEU A 147 38.25 -127.56 -22.86
C LEU A 147 37.68 -127.68 -21.44
N HIS A 148 38.35 -128.36 -20.52
CA HIS A 148 37.84 -128.66 -19.18
C HIS A 148 38.90 -128.59 -18.06
N GLY A 149 40.18 -128.35 -18.39
CA GLY A 149 41.28 -128.35 -17.42
C GLY A 149 41.84 -126.97 -17.11
N GLY A 150 43.12 -126.93 -16.71
CA GLY A 150 43.75 -125.74 -16.17
C GLY A 150 43.81 -124.57 -17.16
N ALA A 151 44.05 -124.85 -18.45
CA ALA A 151 44.03 -123.82 -19.47
C ALA A 151 42.62 -123.29 -19.78
N HIS A 152 41.58 -124.14 -19.67
CA HIS A 152 40.18 -123.69 -19.75
C HIS A 152 39.84 -122.73 -18.60
N ASP A 153 40.12 -123.12 -17.36
CA ASP A 153 39.81 -122.32 -16.17
C ASP A 153 40.56 -120.97 -16.18
N ALA A 154 41.81 -120.98 -16.64
CA ALA A 154 42.59 -119.76 -16.80
C ALA A 154 41.98 -118.81 -17.87
N PHE A 155 41.46 -119.36 -18.97
CA PHE A 155 40.75 -118.56 -19.97
C PHE A 155 39.46 -117.96 -19.41
N GLU A 156 38.61 -118.76 -18.76
CA GLU A 156 37.36 -118.27 -18.16
C GLU A 156 37.64 -117.16 -17.13
N THR A 157 38.74 -117.31 -16.39
CA THR A 157 39.19 -116.27 -15.44
C THR A 157 39.65 -115.00 -16.16
N ALA A 158 40.34 -115.10 -17.30
CA ALA A 158 40.76 -113.96 -18.11
C ALA A 158 39.57 -113.24 -18.75
N GLU A 159 38.61 -113.99 -19.30
CA GLU A 159 37.35 -113.45 -19.83
C GLU A 159 36.51 -112.78 -18.75
N GLY A 160 36.41 -113.39 -17.56
CA GLY A 160 35.73 -112.79 -16.42
C GLY A 160 36.36 -111.46 -16.00
N ALA A 161 37.69 -111.37 -15.99
CA ALA A 161 38.42 -110.14 -15.70
C ALA A 161 38.17 -109.06 -16.78
N LEU A 162 38.23 -109.43 -18.06
CA LEU A 162 37.93 -108.54 -19.18
C LEU A 162 36.47 -108.05 -19.14
N GLY A 163 35.53 -108.94 -18.81
CA GLY A 163 34.11 -108.61 -18.63
C GLY A 163 33.88 -107.65 -17.46
N ALA A 164 34.60 -107.79 -16.35
CA ALA A 164 34.53 -106.85 -15.23
C ALA A 164 35.07 -105.46 -15.62
N PHE A 165 36.19 -105.41 -16.36
CA PHE A 165 36.73 -104.16 -16.90
C PHE A 165 35.76 -103.49 -17.90
N HIS A 166 35.15 -104.28 -18.77
CA HIS A 166 34.13 -103.83 -19.73
C HIS A 166 32.90 -103.25 -19.03
N HIS A 167 32.34 -103.98 -18.07
CA HIS A 167 31.19 -103.54 -17.29
C HIS A 167 31.47 -102.22 -16.55
N GLU A 168 32.62 -102.10 -15.89
CA GLU A 168 33.01 -100.86 -15.22
C GLU A 168 33.16 -99.69 -16.20
N THR A 169 33.75 -99.94 -17.37
CA THR A 169 33.91 -98.93 -18.41
C THR A 169 32.58 -98.39 -18.91
N ARG A 170 31.59 -99.27 -19.06
CA ARG A 170 30.21 -98.88 -19.40
C ARG A 170 29.51 -98.16 -18.25
N ALA A 171 29.68 -98.60 -17.01
CA ALA A 171 29.07 -97.96 -15.84
C ALA A 171 29.56 -96.51 -15.64
N VAL A 172 30.86 -96.26 -15.82
CA VAL A 172 31.44 -94.90 -15.79
C VAL A 172 30.86 -94.04 -16.91
N ALA A 173 30.67 -94.60 -18.11
CA ALA A 173 30.08 -93.88 -19.22
C ALA A 173 28.63 -93.44 -18.96
N ASP A 174 27.80 -94.35 -18.44
CA ASP A 174 26.40 -94.05 -18.13
C ASP A 174 26.28 -93.01 -16.99
N ALA A 175 27.15 -93.08 -15.99
CA ALA A 175 27.17 -92.13 -14.87
C ALA A 175 27.49 -90.70 -15.33
N VAL A 176 28.53 -90.52 -16.16
CA VAL A 176 28.91 -89.19 -16.66
C VAL A 176 27.84 -88.63 -17.62
N GLY A 177 27.22 -89.46 -18.44
CA GLY A 177 26.09 -89.06 -19.28
C GLY A 177 24.90 -88.55 -18.46
N GLY A 178 24.57 -89.23 -17.36
CA GLY A 178 23.55 -88.82 -16.40
C GLY A 178 23.88 -87.48 -15.72
N ASP A 179 25.13 -87.29 -15.30
CA ASP A 179 25.59 -86.06 -14.64
C ASP A 179 25.56 -84.83 -15.56
N VAL A 180 25.97 -84.97 -16.83
CA VAL A 180 25.90 -83.90 -17.83
C VAL A 180 24.44 -83.50 -18.09
N GLN A 181 23.54 -84.47 -18.19
CA GLN A 181 22.10 -84.20 -18.40
C GLN A 181 21.46 -83.53 -17.18
N ALA A 182 21.79 -83.99 -15.98
CA ALA A 182 21.32 -83.39 -14.72
C ALA A 182 21.91 -81.99 -14.51
N ALA A 183 23.17 -81.76 -14.89
CA ALA A 183 23.81 -80.45 -14.83
C ALA A 183 23.16 -79.46 -15.82
N SER A 184 22.88 -79.87 -17.06
CA SER A 184 22.20 -79.02 -18.03
C SER A 184 20.75 -78.70 -17.64
N THR A 185 20.02 -79.67 -17.08
CA THR A 185 18.66 -79.45 -16.56
C THR A 185 18.66 -78.45 -15.41
N ARG A 186 19.59 -78.61 -14.44
CA ARG A 186 19.77 -77.66 -13.34
C ARG A 186 20.15 -76.27 -13.84
N ALA A 187 21.10 -76.18 -14.77
CA ALA A 187 21.50 -74.90 -15.37
C ALA A 187 20.31 -74.20 -16.03
N THR A 188 19.48 -74.93 -16.78
CA THR A 188 18.29 -74.41 -17.44
C THR A 188 17.26 -73.90 -16.42
N GLN A 189 16.98 -74.65 -15.35
CA GLN A 189 16.07 -74.23 -14.28
C GLN A 189 16.56 -72.95 -13.57
N VAL A 190 17.86 -72.86 -13.28
CA VAL A 190 18.48 -71.67 -12.69
C VAL A 190 18.36 -70.47 -13.62
N THR A 191 18.65 -70.64 -14.92
CA THR A 191 18.51 -69.56 -15.92
C THR A 191 17.08 -69.06 -16.03
N ILE A 192 16.08 -69.96 -16.11
CA ILE A 192 14.66 -69.57 -16.13
C ILE A 192 14.28 -68.82 -14.85
N GLY A 193 14.72 -69.30 -13.69
CA GLY A 193 14.49 -68.64 -12.40
C GLY A 193 15.08 -67.22 -12.34
N LEU A 194 16.33 -67.05 -12.77
CA LEU A 194 16.99 -65.74 -12.81
C LEU A 194 16.30 -64.78 -13.77
N VAL A 195 15.90 -65.24 -14.96
CA VAL A 195 15.16 -64.42 -15.93
C VAL A 195 13.81 -64.01 -15.36
N ALA A 196 13.08 -64.91 -14.71
CA ALA A 196 11.79 -64.60 -14.08
C ALA A 196 11.93 -63.53 -12.98
N ILE A 197 12.93 -63.66 -12.10
CA ILE A 197 13.21 -62.67 -11.06
C ILE A 197 13.58 -61.32 -11.70
N ALA A 198 14.44 -61.31 -12.72
CA ALA A 198 14.84 -60.09 -13.42
C ALA A 198 13.65 -59.39 -14.07
N VAL A 199 12.73 -60.13 -14.69
CA VAL A 199 11.49 -59.58 -15.29
C VAL A 199 10.58 -58.98 -14.22
N ILE A 200 10.38 -59.66 -13.09
CA ILE A 200 9.55 -59.15 -11.98
C ILE A 200 10.17 -57.89 -11.38
N ALA A 201 11.49 -57.89 -11.12
CA ALA A 201 12.21 -56.74 -10.58
C ALA A 201 12.17 -55.54 -11.54
N ALA A 202 12.33 -55.78 -12.84
CA ALA A 202 12.21 -54.76 -13.87
C ALA A 202 10.78 -54.20 -13.94
N ALA A 203 9.74 -55.05 -13.90
CA ALA A 203 8.35 -54.63 -13.89
C ALA A 203 7.98 -53.82 -12.63
N GLY A 204 8.45 -54.26 -11.46
CA GLY A 204 8.26 -53.54 -10.20
C GLY A 204 8.93 -52.16 -10.21
N THR A 205 10.20 -52.12 -10.59
CA THR A 205 10.96 -50.86 -10.74
C THR A 205 10.28 -49.93 -11.75
N ALA A 206 9.84 -50.46 -12.89
CA ALA A 206 9.11 -49.70 -13.91
C ALA A 206 7.82 -49.10 -13.35
N PHE A 207 7.03 -49.88 -12.60
CA PHE A 207 5.79 -49.40 -11.98
C PHE A 207 6.04 -48.29 -10.96
N PHE A 208 6.99 -48.50 -10.03
CA PHE A 208 7.30 -47.52 -8.98
C PHE A 208 7.88 -46.21 -9.55
N LEU A 209 8.88 -46.29 -10.43
CA LEU A 209 9.46 -45.11 -11.07
C LEU A 209 8.43 -44.38 -11.93
N THR A 210 7.69 -45.10 -12.77
CA THR A 210 6.67 -44.46 -13.63
C THR A 210 5.59 -43.79 -12.80
N ARG A 211 5.12 -44.43 -11.73
CA ARG A 211 4.10 -43.86 -10.84
C ARG A 211 4.61 -42.66 -10.05
N SER A 212 5.85 -42.73 -9.54
CA SER A 212 6.48 -41.63 -8.78
C SER A 212 6.67 -40.40 -9.66
N ILE A 213 7.29 -40.57 -10.82
CA ILE A 213 7.59 -39.47 -11.74
C ILE A 213 6.28 -38.88 -12.31
N THR A 214 5.35 -39.72 -12.75
CA THR A 214 4.11 -39.22 -13.38
C THR A 214 3.24 -38.44 -12.40
N ARG A 215 3.21 -38.82 -11.11
CA ARG A 215 2.48 -38.07 -10.09
C ARG A 215 3.12 -36.72 -9.80
N GLY A 216 4.42 -36.70 -9.48
CA GLY A 216 5.12 -35.44 -9.19
C GLY A 216 5.03 -34.44 -10.34
N VAL A 217 5.22 -34.91 -11.59
CA VAL A 217 5.07 -34.06 -12.78
C VAL A 217 3.62 -33.57 -12.96
N ARG A 218 2.62 -34.40 -12.67
CA ARG A 218 1.21 -34.00 -12.78
C ARG A 218 0.85 -32.94 -11.75
N ASP A 219 1.27 -33.10 -10.51
CA ASP A 219 0.97 -32.18 -9.42
C ASP A 219 1.60 -30.80 -9.69
N VAL A 220 2.87 -30.77 -10.10
CA VAL A 220 3.56 -29.52 -10.52
C VAL A 220 2.89 -28.92 -11.77
N SER A 221 2.53 -29.74 -12.76
CA SER A 221 1.88 -29.26 -13.99
C SER A 221 0.50 -28.69 -13.72
N GLN A 222 -0.28 -29.30 -12.83
CA GLN A 222 -1.62 -28.84 -12.48
C GLN A 222 -1.53 -27.51 -11.74
N ALA A 223 -0.65 -27.41 -10.74
CA ALA A 223 -0.41 -26.15 -10.04
C ALA A 223 0.08 -25.04 -10.98
N THR A 224 0.95 -25.36 -11.94
CA THR A 224 1.39 -24.42 -12.98
C THR A 224 0.23 -23.95 -13.86
N THR A 225 -0.71 -24.86 -14.18
CA THR A 225 -1.90 -24.53 -14.97
C THR A 225 -2.85 -23.64 -14.18
N ASP A 226 -3.11 -23.96 -12.91
CA ASP A 226 -3.94 -23.13 -12.02
C ASP A 226 -3.35 -21.72 -11.86
N LEU A 227 -2.02 -21.61 -11.80
CA LEU A 227 -1.33 -20.33 -11.76
C LEU A 227 -1.52 -19.53 -13.07
N ALA A 228 -1.33 -20.18 -14.22
CA ALA A 228 -1.42 -19.55 -15.53
C ALA A 228 -2.85 -19.16 -15.91
N ASP A 229 -3.84 -19.98 -15.58
CA ASP A 229 -5.21 -19.82 -16.03
C ASP A 229 -6.09 -19.03 -15.04
N ARG A 230 -5.73 -19.01 -13.75
CA ARG A 230 -6.52 -18.32 -12.72
C ARG A 230 -5.77 -17.15 -12.08
N VAL A 231 -4.59 -17.41 -11.52
CA VAL A 231 -3.92 -16.42 -10.65
C VAL A 231 -3.33 -15.25 -11.44
N LEU A 232 -2.58 -15.52 -12.50
CA LEU A 232 -1.96 -14.46 -13.30
C LEU A 232 -2.99 -13.58 -14.04
N PRO A 233 -4.07 -14.14 -14.66
CA PRO A 233 -5.13 -13.33 -15.24
C PRO A 233 -5.87 -12.48 -14.20
N ASP A 234 -6.15 -13.02 -13.01
CA ASP A 234 -6.78 -12.23 -11.94
C ASP A 234 -5.86 -11.11 -11.46
N LEU A 235 -4.57 -11.36 -11.27
CA LEU A 235 -3.59 -10.32 -10.94
C LEU A 235 -3.54 -9.23 -12.02
N ALA A 236 -3.57 -9.62 -13.31
CA ALA A 236 -3.64 -8.71 -14.43
C ALA A 236 -4.96 -7.90 -14.45
N ALA A 237 -6.08 -8.53 -14.09
CA ALA A 237 -7.38 -7.87 -14.02
C ALA A 237 -7.43 -6.84 -12.88
N VAL A 238 -6.92 -7.18 -11.69
CA VAL A 238 -6.86 -6.23 -10.56
C VAL A 238 -5.90 -5.08 -10.89
N THR A 239 -4.74 -5.35 -11.49
CA THR A 239 -3.80 -4.28 -11.86
C THR A 239 -4.42 -3.35 -12.91
N ALA A 240 -5.11 -3.89 -13.91
CA ALA A 240 -5.84 -3.11 -14.91
C ALA A 240 -6.99 -2.28 -14.28
N ALA A 241 -7.74 -2.85 -13.33
CA ALA A 241 -8.79 -2.14 -12.62
C ALA A 241 -8.23 -0.94 -11.84
N VAL A 242 -7.14 -1.15 -11.09
CA VAL A 242 -6.44 -0.07 -10.37
C VAL A 242 -5.92 1.00 -11.32
N ALA A 243 -5.34 0.61 -12.46
CA ALA A 243 -4.89 1.55 -13.48
C ALA A 243 -6.04 2.35 -14.13
N ALA A 244 -7.22 1.74 -14.24
CA ALA A 244 -8.45 2.41 -14.70
C ALA A 244 -9.15 3.23 -13.60
N GLY A 245 -8.60 3.27 -12.38
CA GLY A 245 -9.18 3.98 -11.24
C GLY A 245 -10.29 3.22 -10.50
N ASP A 246 -10.56 1.96 -10.85
CA ASP A 246 -11.42 1.08 -10.08
C ASP A 246 -10.61 0.45 -8.92
N PHE A 247 -10.62 1.14 -7.79
CA PHE A 247 -9.99 0.67 -6.57
C PHE A 247 -10.85 -0.38 -5.85
N THR A 248 -12.00 -0.82 -6.37
CA THR A 248 -12.87 -1.77 -5.65
C THR A 248 -12.36 -3.20 -5.62
N LYS A 249 -11.52 -3.56 -6.59
CA LYS A 249 -10.98 -4.90 -6.79
C LYS A 249 -9.81 -5.20 -5.84
N THR A 250 -9.70 -6.46 -5.43
CA THR A 250 -8.62 -6.95 -4.56
C THR A 250 -8.05 -8.25 -5.12
N ALA A 251 -6.74 -8.40 -5.01
CA ALA A 251 -6.04 -9.63 -5.33
C ALA A 251 -6.08 -10.57 -4.11
N ALA A 252 -6.94 -11.58 -4.15
CA ALA A 252 -7.00 -12.62 -3.13
C ALA A 252 -7.15 -13.97 -3.83
N TRP A 253 -6.14 -14.82 -3.70
CA TRP A 253 -6.13 -16.15 -4.27
C TRP A 253 -5.69 -17.12 -3.19
N ASP A 254 -6.28 -18.32 -3.24
CA ASP A 254 -5.92 -19.44 -2.40
C ASP A 254 -5.26 -20.48 -3.31
N ILE A 255 -3.94 -20.64 -3.18
CA ILE A 255 -3.17 -21.55 -4.03
C ILE A 255 -2.63 -22.67 -3.14
N ASP A 256 -3.13 -23.88 -3.37
CA ASP A 256 -2.66 -25.04 -2.64
C ASP A 256 -1.16 -25.28 -2.91
N PRO A 257 -0.33 -25.46 -1.86
CA PRO A 257 1.08 -25.75 -2.05
C PRO A 257 1.28 -27.12 -2.69
N VAL A 258 2.24 -27.19 -3.61
CA VAL A 258 2.60 -28.42 -4.31
C VAL A 258 3.38 -29.33 -3.36
N THR A 259 2.82 -30.50 -3.07
CA THR A 259 3.39 -31.46 -2.11
C THR A 259 4.07 -32.63 -2.82
N VAL A 260 5.30 -32.42 -3.29
CA VAL A 260 6.15 -33.50 -3.80
C VAL A 260 7.07 -33.99 -2.69
N ARG A 261 7.04 -35.30 -2.39
CA ARG A 261 7.81 -35.93 -1.30
C ARG A 261 9.14 -36.56 -1.75
N THR A 262 9.47 -36.47 -3.04
CA THR A 262 10.72 -37.02 -3.57
C THR A 262 11.86 -36.05 -3.31
N ASN A 263 13.05 -36.59 -3.02
CA ASN A 263 14.27 -35.81 -2.80
C ASN A 263 15.10 -35.79 -4.09
N ASP A 264 14.50 -35.28 -5.15
CA ASP A 264 15.02 -35.22 -6.51
C ASP A 264 14.61 -33.90 -7.18
N GLU A 265 14.88 -33.75 -8.48
CA GLU A 265 14.57 -32.54 -9.24
C GLU A 265 13.08 -32.19 -9.22
N LEU A 266 12.17 -33.16 -9.04
CA LEU A 266 10.74 -32.88 -8.89
C LEU A 266 10.42 -32.22 -7.54
N GLY A 267 11.13 -32.63 -6.49
CA GLY A 267 11.09 -31.98 -5.18
C GLY A 267 11.58 -30.53 -5.25
N ASP A 268 12.71 -30.29 -5.90
CA ASP A 268 13.27 -28.95 -6.11
C ASP A 268 12.32 -28.06 -6.92
N MET A 269 11.72 -28.60 -7.99
CA MET A 269 10.70 -27.89 -8.78
C MET A 269 9.48 -27.53 -7.95
N ALA A 270 8.97 -28.43 -7.11
CA ALA A 270 7.87 -28.13 -6.20
C ALA A 270 8.25 -27.05 -5.17
N GLY A 271 9.47 -27.09 -4.63
CA GLY A 271 10.01 -26.07 -3.72
C GLY A 271 10.10 -24.69 -4.37
N ALA A 272 10.63 -24.61 -5.60
CA ALA A 272 10.68 -23.39 -6.38
C ALA A 272 9.28 -22.86 -6.70
N PHE A 273 8.34 -23.76 -7.04
CA PHE A 273 6.95 -23.40 -7.28
C PHE A 273 6.25 -22.84 -6.03
N ASN A 274 6.46 -23.47 -4.87
CA ASN A 274 5.92 -22.97 -3.60
C ASN A 274 6.50 -21.60 -3.23
N THR A 275 7.77 -21.34 -3.55
CA THR A 275 8.37 -20.01 -3.39
C THR A 275 7.70 -18.97 -4.31
N MET A 276 7.37 -19.36 -5.55
CA MET A 276 6.62 -18.50 -6.46
C MET A 276 5.21 -18.20 -5.94
N ILE A 277 4.50 -19.19 -5.38
CA ILE A 277 3.20 -19.00 -4.71
C ILE A 277 3.32 -17.94 -3.61
N VAL A 278 4.27 -18.11 -2.68
CA VAL A 278 4.49 -17.16 -1.57
C VAL A 278 4.79 -15.75 -2.08
N GLN A 279 5.61 -15.63 -3.13
CA GLN A 279 5.95 -14.33 -3.70
C GLN A 279 4.76 -13.65 -4.39
N LEU A 280 3.91 -14.43 -5.05
CA LEU A 280 2.67 -13.93 -5.64
C LEU A 280 1.71 -13.47 -4.54
N GLU A 281 1.45 -14.29 -3.51
CA GLU A 281 0.61 -13.90 -2.38
C GLU A 281 1.10 -12.62 -1.70
N SER A 282 2.42 -12.46 -1.56
CA SER A 282 3.05 -11.23 -1.07
C SER A 282 2.74 -10.04 -1.98
N THR A 283 2.82 -10.24 -3.30
CA THR A 283 2.48 -9.21 -4.30
C THR A 283 1.00 -8.84 -4.25
N GLY A 284 0.09 -9.82 -4.12
CA GLY A 284 -1.35 -9.59 -3.96
C GLY A 284 -1.67 -8.78 -2.69
N ARG A 285 -1.03 -9.12 -1.56
CA ARG A 285 -1.16 -8.36 -0.30
C ARG A 285 -0.65 -6.93 -0.43
N GLY A 286 0.55 -6.73 -0.97
CA GLY A 286 1.11 -5.38 -1.18
C GLY A 286 0.24 -4.53 -2.11
N MET A 287 -0.37 -5.15 -3.12
CA MET A 287 -1.30 -4.46 -4.01
C MET A 287 -2.60 -4.07 -3.31
N ASN A 288 -3.17 -4.94 -2.48
CA ASN A 288 -4.35 -4.60 -1.67
C ASN A 288 -4.07 -3.46 -0.69
N GLU A 289 -2.89 -3.45 -0.06
CA GLU A 289 -2.46 -2.36 0.82
C GLU A 289 -2.32 -1.03 0.07
N MET A 290 -1.68 -1.05 -1.11
CA MET A 290 -1.60 0.11 -2.00
C MET A 290 -3.00 0.64 -2.36
N VAL A 291 -3.92 -0.23 -2.76
CA VAL A 291 -5.31 0.15 -3.08
C VAL A 291 -6.03 0.72 -1.85
N GLY A 292 -5.81 0.17 -0.65
CA GLY A 292 -6.32 0.72 0.60
C GLY A 292 -5.82 2.13 0.88
N ASN A 293 -4.51 2.35 0.74
CA ASN A 293 -3.88 3.67 0.89
C ASN A 293 -4.41 4.68 -0.14
N LEU A 294 -4.57 4.28 -1.40
CA LEU A 294 -5.14 5.13 -2.45
C LEU A 294 -6.60 5.50 -2.17
N ARG A 295 -7.44 4.57 -1.71
CA ARG A 295 -8.81 4.88 -1.27
C ARG A 295 -8.81 5.89 -0.12
N GLY A 296 -7.91 5.72 0.85
CA GLY A 296 -7.75 6.65 1.97
C GLY A 296 -7.39 8.06 1.52
N LEU A 297 -6.40 8.19 0.63
CA LEU A 297 -5.99 9.47 0.04
C LEU A 297 -7.13 10.13 -0.75
N ILE A 298 -7.87 9.37 -1.57
CA ILE A 298 -9.02 9.89 -2.32
C ILE A 298 -10.12 10.37 -1.36
N GLY A 299 -10.40 9.62 -0.30
CA GLY A 299 -11.34 10.04 0.74
C GLY A 299 -10.91 11.33 1.44
N GLN A 300 -9.61 11.46 1.76
CA GLN A 300 -9.06 12.68 2.35
C GLN A 300 -9.14 13.87 1.38
N VAL A 301 -8.78 13.69 0.11
CA VAL A 301 -8.90 14.72 -0.94
C VAL A 301 -10.36 15.15 -1.12
N ALA A 302 -11.31 14.21 -1.15
CA ALA A 302 -12.73 14.52 -1.23
C ALA A 302 -13.23 15.31 0.01
N GLY A 303 -12.76 14.93 1.20
CA GLY A 303 -13.02 15.67 2.43
C GLY A 303 -12.47 17.10 2.39
N THR A 304 -11.20 17.26 2.01
CA THR A 304 -10.57 18.58 1.85
C THR A 304 -11.27 19.43 0.79
N ALA A 305 -11.67 18.85 -0.34
CA ALA A 305 -12.41 19.55 -1.38
C ALA A 305 -13.77 20.06 -0.87
N THR A 306 -14.45 19.28 -0.03
CA THR A 306 -15.71 19.68 0.60
C THR A 306 -15.50 20.85 1.57
N SER A 307 -14.52 20.77 2.46
CA SER A 307 -14.18 21.86 3.38
C SER A 307 -13.72 23.13 2.65
N LEU A 308 -13.01 22.97 1.53
CA LEU A 308 -12.59 24.08 0.67
C LEU A 308 -13.80 24.76 0.00
N ALA A 309 -14.76 23.98 -0.49
CA ALA A 309 -16.01 24.51 -1.06
C ALA A 309 -16.81 25.29 -0.02
N GLU A 310 -16.94 24.78 1.20
CA GLU A 310 -17.60 25.46 2.31
C GLU A 310 -16.90 26.77 2.69
N SER A 311 -15.56 26.72 2.83
CA SER A 311 -14.75 27.91 3.11
C SER A 311 -14.85 28.96 2.01
N SER A 312 -14.91 28.53 0.75
CA SER A 312 -15.06 29.41 -0.41
C SER A 312 -16.44 30.08 -0.42
N ALA A 313 -17.51 29.34 -0.09
CA ALA A 313 -18.85 29.90 0.03
C ALA A 313 -18.93 30.93 1.17
N GLN A 314 -18.32 30.64 2.32
CA GLN A 314 -18.25 31.56 3.45
C GLN A 314 -17.45 32.84 3.11
N LEU A 315 -16.33 32.70 2.40
CA LEU A 315 -15.54 33.83 1.93
C LEU A 315 -16.30 34.69 0.92
N SER A 316 -17.08 34.08 0.03
CA SER A 316 -17.95 34.81 -0.90
C SER A 316 -18.97 35.66 -0.13
N GLY A 317 -19.64 35.08 0.87
CA GLY A 317 -20.59 35.81 1.71
C GLY A 317 -19.94 36.98 2.46
N ALA A 318 -18.78 36.75 3.07
CA ALA A 318 -18.02 37.80 3.75
C ALA A 318 -17.57 38.93 2.78
N SER A 319 -17.25 38.57 1.53
CA SER A 319 -16.88 39.54 0.50
C SER A 319 -18.08 40.40 0.07
N ASP A 320 -19.26 39.81 -0.07
CA ASP A 320 -20.50 40.54 -0.37
C ASP A 320 -20.88 41.51 0.76
N GLU A 321 -20.77 41.06 2.03
CA GLU A 321 -20.99 41.90 3.21
C GLU A 321 -19.99 43.07 3.28
N ALA A 322 -18.70 42.79 3.03
CA ALA A 322 -17.68 43.83 2.96
C ALA A 322 -17.95 44.84 1.82
N GLY A 323 -18.43 44.37 0.68
CA GLY A 323 -18.87 45.21 -0.44
C GLY A 323 -20.01 46.15 -0.04
N GLN A 324 -21.04 45.63 0.62
CA GLN A 324 -22.17 46.43 1.12
C GLN A 324 -21.71 47.45 2.18
N ALA A 325 -20.86 47.04 3.12
CA ALA A 325 -20.32 47.93 4.14
C ALA A 325 -19.50 49.08 3.52
N THR A 326 -18.68 48.78 2.51
CA THR A 326 -17.88 49.78 1.78
C THR A 326 -18.77 50.77 1.04
N GLN A 327 -19.85 50.30 0.42
CA GLN A 327 -20.85 51.15 -0.22
C GLN A 327 -21.56 52.07 0.79
N GLY A 328 -21.88 51.54 1.97
CA GLY A 328 -22.43 52.32 3.08
C GLY A 328 -21.48 53.41 3.55
N ILE A 329 -20.20 53.08 3.75
CA ILE A 329 -19.15 54.04 4.12
C ILE A 329 -19.04 55.14 3.06
N ALA A 330 -19.01 54.80 1.77
CA ALA A 330 -18.93 55.78 0.69
C ALA A 330 -20.11 56.77 0.72
N THR A 331 -21.32 56.27 0.99
CA THR A 331 -22.53 57.11 1.13
C THR A 331 -22.43 58.05 2.32
N THR A 332 -21.98 57.55 3.48
CA THR A 332 -21.78 58.36 4.69
C THR A 332 -20.70 59.43 4.47
N ILE A 333 -19.61 59.09 3.77
CA ILE A 333 -18.57 60.07 3.42
C ILE A 333 -19.15 61.19 2.55
N GLN A 334 -19.99 60.88 1.57
CA GLN A 334 -20.67 61.89 0.75
C GLN A 334 -21.60 62.78 1.58
N GLN A 335 -22.36 62.21 2.53
CA GLN A 335 -23.21 62.98 3.44
C GLN A 335 -22.39 63.91 4.35
N VAL A 336 -21.27 63.42 4.89
CA VAL A 336 -20.36 64.22 5.71
C VAL A 336 -19.76 65.37 4.89
N ALA A 337 -19.33 65.11 3.65
CA ALA A 337 -18.82 66.16 2.76
C ALA A 337 -19.86 67.24 2.50
N SER A 338 -21.10 66.85 2.16
CA SER A 338 -22.21 67.80 1.97
C SER A 338 -22.51 68.59 3.25
N GLY A 339 -22.52 67.93 4.42
CA GLY A 339 -22.73 68.60 5.69
C GLY A 339 -21.61 69.58 6.06
N ALA A 340 -20.37 69.28 5.67
CA ALA A 340 -19.23 70.17 5.85
C ALA A 340 -19.34 71.42 4.94
N ASP A 341 -19.84 71.27 3.71
CA ASP A 341 -20.11 72.39 2.81
C ASP A 341 -21.21 73.31 3.38
N ASP A 342 -22.34 72.74 3.81
CA ASP A 342 -23.42 73.48 4.48
C ASP A 342 -22.93 74.22 5.73
N GLN A 343 -22.07 73.56 6.53
CA GLN A 343 -21.47 74.17 7.71
C GLN A 343 -20.55 75.34 7.34
N SER A 344 -19.73 75.20 6.30
CA SER A 344 -18.87 76.26 5.78
C SER A 344 -19.69 77.49 5.36
N GLU A 345 -20.80 77.28 4.65
CA GLU A 345 -21.70 78.35 4.25
C GLU A 345 -22.30 79.09 5.47
N ARG A 346 -22.78 78.35 6.46
CA ARG A 346 -23.32 78.92 7.71
C ARG A 346 -22.27 79.71 8.49
N VAL A 347 -21.04 79.24 8.52
CA VAL A 347 -19.92 79.96 9.15
C VAL A 347 -19.66 81.26 8.41
N GLN A 348 -19.69 81.27 7.08
CA GLN A 348 -19.52 82.48 6.28
C GLN A 348 -20.65 83.49 6.52
N GLN A 349 -21.90 83.03 6.59
CA GLN A 349 -23.05 83.87 6.95
C GLN A 349 -22.91 84.47 8.36
N THR A 350 -22.47 83.64 9.32
CA THR A 350 -22.22 84.09 10.70
C THR A 350 -21.12 85.14 10.75
N ALA A 351 -20.04 84.96 9.99
CA ALA A 351 -18.97 85.95 9.90
C ALA A 351 -19.49 87.29 9.34
N SER A 352 -20.32 87.27 8.31
CA SER A 352 -20.96 88.48 7.77
C SER A 352 -21.91 89.14 8.78
N ALA A 353 -22.71 88.37 9.51
CA ALA A 353 -23.58 88.91 10.57
C ALA A 353 -22.76 89.56 11.70
N MET A 354 -21.62 88.96 12.07
CA MET A 354 -20.68 89.53 13.05
C MET A 354 -20.06 90.84 12.55
N GLN A 355 -19.74 90.96 11.26
CA GLN A 355 -19.28 92.24 10.68
C GLN A 355 -20.36 93.33 10.78
N GLN A 356 -21.62 93.00 10.46
CA GLN A 356 -22.74 93.93 10.60
C GLN A 356 -22.98 94.34 12.06
N LEU A 357 -22.84 93.39 12.99
CA LEU A 357 -22.93 93.66 14.43
C LEU A 357 -21.81 94.61 14.89
N SER A 358 -20.57 94.37 14.46
CA SER A 358 -19.44 95.26 14.76
C SER A 358 -19.71 96.68 14.27
N GLN A 359 -20.22 96.84 13.05
CA GLN A 359 -20.57 98.16 12.51
C GLN A 359 -21.69 98.84 13.32
N SER A 360 -22.69 98.07 13.77
CA SER A 360 -23.77 98.59 14.61
C SER A 360 -23.25 99.03 15.97
N ILE A 361 -22.29 98.29 16.55
CA ILE A 361 -21.62 98.67 17.80
C ILE A 361 -20.85 99.99 17.64
N ASP A 362 -20.13 100.17 16.52
CA ASP A 362 -19.43 101.44 16.24
C ASP A 362 -20.41 102.62 16.12
N GLN A 363 -21.54 102.41 15.46
CA GLN A 363 -22.60 103.42 15.37
C GLN A 363 -23.21 103.75 16.74
N ILE A 364 -23.46 102.75 17.58
CA ILE A 364 -23.96 102.94 18.94
C ILE A 364 -22.92 103.72 19.78
N ALA A 365 -21.63 103.38 19.67
CA ALA A 365 -20.58 104.09 20.38
C ALA A 365 -20.50 105.57 19.96
N ALA A 366 -20.57 105.85 18.65
CA ALA A 366 -20.62 107.22 18.14
C ALA A 366 -21.87 107.98 18.61
N GLY A 367 -23.05 107.35 18.54
CA GLY A 367 -24.30 107.92 19.03
C GLY A 367 -24.30 108.18 20.55
N SER A 368 -23.69 107.29 21.33
CA SER A 368 -23.50 107.49 22.77
C SER A 368 -22.60 108.69 23.06
N GLN A 369 -21.55 108.91 22.26
CA GLN A 369 -20.66 110.07 22.43
C GLN A 369 -21.37 111.39 22.08
N GLU A 370 -22.19 111.38 21.03
CA GLU A 370 -23.06 112.52 20.69
C GLU A 370 -24.08 112.79 21.80
N GLN A 371 -24.70 111.74 22.35
CA GLN A 371 -25.62 111.85 23.46
C GLN A 371 -24.95 112.46 24.70
N THR A 372 -23.72 112.06 25.05
CA THR A 372 -22.94 112.69 26.12
C THR A 372 -22.75 114.19 25.88
N SER A 373 -22.37 114.59 24.66
CA SER A 373 -22.19 116.01 24.31
C SER A 373 -23.50 116.80 24.43
N ASN A 374 -24.62 116.24 23.98
CA ASN A 374 -25.93 116.85 24.11
C ASN A 374 -26.36 117.01 25.59
N VAL A 375 -26.02 116.04 26.45
CA VAL A 375 -26.27 116.12 27.90
C VAL A 375 -25.41 117.19 28.57
N GLU A 376 -24.14 117.33 28.18
CA GLU A 376 -23.27 118.40 28.66
C GLU A 376 -23.84 119.78 28.27
N GLN A 377 -24.26 119.95 27.02
CA GLN A 377 -24.90 121.18 26.56
C GLN A 377 -26.22 121.47 27.28
N ALA A 378 -27.06 120.45 27.49
CA ALA A 378 -28.29 120.61 28.26
C ALA A 378 -28.00 121.03 29.70
N THR A 379 -26.94 120.50 30.32
CA THR A 379 -26.50 120.88 31.67
C THR A 379 -26.07 122.34 31.72
N GLU A 380 -25.35 122.82 30.70
CA GLU A 380 -24.97 124.23 30.58
C GLU A 380 -26.21 125.15 30.42
N ILE A 381 -27.17 124.78 29.57
CA ILE A 381 -28.43 125.51 29.42
C ILE A 381 -29.18 125.58 30.75
N VAL A 382 -29.29 124.46 31.47
CA VAL A 382 -29.93 124.43 32.80
C VAL A 382 -29.21 125.36 33.78
N ALA A 383 -27.89 125.42 33.77
CA ALA A 383 -27.12 126.37 34.58
C ALA A 383 -27.45 127.83 34.22
N GLN A 384 -27.50 128.16 32.93
CA GLN A 384 -27.89 129.51 32.47
C GLN A 384 -29.32 129.88 32.89
N VAL A 385 -30.27 128.95 32.78
CA VAL A 385 -31.65 129.15 33.24
C VAL A 385 -31.69 129.40 34.75
N SER A 386 -30.90 128.65 35.54
CA SER A 386 -30.79 128.87 36.99
C SER A 386 -30.30 130.28 37.33
N THR A 387 -29.28 130.77 36.63
CA THR A 387 -28.81 132.16 36.76
C THR A 387 -29.89 133.17 36.38
N ALA A 388 -30.58 132.97 35.26
CA ALA A 388 -31.65 133.85 34.82
C ALA A 388 -32.83 133.89 35.82
N ILE A 389 -33.18 132.76 36.43
CA ILE A 389 -34.19 132.70 37.51
C ILE A 389 -33.74 133.52 38.71
N ASN A 390 -32.46 133.45 39.09
CA ASN A 390 -31.91 134.25 40.18
C ASN A 390 -31.97 135.77 39.88
N ASP A 391 -31.65 136.17 38.64
CA ASP A 391 -31.77 137.57 38.21
C ASP A 391 -33.22 138.07 38.23
N VAL A 392 -34.16 137.23 37.77
CA VAL A 392 -35.60 137.53 37.85
C VAL A 392 -36.03 137.69 39.31
N ALA A 393 -35.57 136.82 40.22
CA ALA A 393 -35.87 136.93 41.64
C ALA A 393 -35.32 138.23 42.26
N LEU A 394 -34.09 138.63 41.92
CA LEU A 394 -33.49 139.90 42.36
C LEU A 394 -34.26 141.11 41.83
N ASN A 395 -34.65 141.09 40.56
CA ASN A 395 -35.43 142.17 39.95
C ASN A 395 -36.84 142.26 40.56
N ALA A 396 -37.48 141.13 40.85
CA ALA A 396 -38.77 141.10 41.53
C ALA A 396 -38.68 141.69 42.95
N GLN A 397 -37.60 141.39 43.68
CA GLN A 397 -37.32 141.97 45.00
C GLN A 397 -37.12 143.48 44.92
N ALA A 398 -36.30 143.96 43.97
CA ALA A 398 -36.10 145.39 43.74
C ALA A 398 -37.41 146.11 43.37
N GLY A 399 -38.25 145.48 42.55
CA GLY A 399 -39.59 145.99 42.21
C GLY A 399 -40.53 146.06 43.42
N ALA A 400 -40.49 145.06 44.30
CA ALA A 400 -41.25 145.06 45.55
C ALA A 400 -40.80 146.20 46.50
N ASP A 401 -39.49 146.44 46.60
CA ASP A 401 -38.92 147.54 47.40
C ASP A 401 -39.30 148.91 46.81
N GLY A 402 -39.22 149.08 45.49
CA GLY A 402 -39.67 150.29 44.81
C GLY A 402 -41.16 150.57 45.01
N THR A 403 -42.00 149.53 44.96
CA THR A 403 -43.43 149.64 45.25
C THR A 403 -43.69 150.07 46.69
N ARG A 404 -42.90 149.55 47.65
CA ARG A 404 -42.97 149.95 49.06
C ARG A 404 -42.67 151.44 49.24
N GLN A 405 -41.61 151.93 48.60
CA GLN A 405 -41.21 153.33 48.65
C GLN A 405 -42.25 154.27 47.98
N ALA A 406 -42.82 153.87 46.85
CA ALA A 406 -43.90 154.61 46.20
C ALA A 406 -45.14 154.74 47.09
N ASN A 407 -45.47 153.68 47.84
CA ASN A 407 -46.58 153.70 48.79
C ASN A 407 -46.32 154.67 49.97
N GLU A 408 -45.10 154.71 50.51
CA GLU A 408 -44.70 155.68 51.55
C GLU A 408 -44.81 157.13 51.04
N ALA A 409 -44.32 157.40 49.82
CA ALA A 409 -44.43 158.71 49.19
C ALA A 409 -45.90 159.13 48.97
N ALA A 410 -46.75 158.20 48.53
CA ALA A 410 -48.18 158.45 48.36
C ALA A 410 -48.88 158.78 49.69
N GLN A 411 -48.53 158.10 50.79
CA GLN A 411 -49.04 158.42 52.12
C GLN A 411 -48.61 159.82 52.59
N SER A 412 -47.35 160.19 52.37
CA SER A 412 -46.86 161.54 52.67
C SER A 412 -47.57 162.62 51.84
N GLY A 413 -47.76 162.37 50.55
CA GLY A 413 -48.54 163.23 49.66
C GLY A 413 -49.98 163.43 50.14
N ALA A 414 -50.64 162.35 50.57
CA ALA A 414 -51.99 162.42 51.13
C ALA A 414 -52.07 163.30 52.38
N GLU A 415 -51.05 163.29 53.23
CA GLU A 415 -50.97 164.16 54.42
C GLU A 415 -50.81 165.64 54.05
N MET A 416 -49.96 165.97 53.07
CA MET A 416 -49.81 167.35 52.59
C MET A 416 -51.11 167.91 52.00
N VAL A 417 -51.85 167.10 51.24
CA VAL A 417 -53.18 167.49 50.73
C VAL A 417 -54.14 167.76 51.89
N ARG A 418 -54.14 166.92 52.93
CA ARG A 418 -54.98 167.10 54.13
C ARG A 418 -54.68 168.42 54.84
N GLN A 419 -53.40 168.78 55.00
CA GLN A 419 -52.98 170.08 55.54
C GLN A 419 -53.44 171.26 54.68
N THR A 420 -53.41 171.11 53.36
CA THR A 420 -53.87 172.14 52.41
C THR A 420 -55.37 172.39 52.54
N VAL A 421 -56.17 171.33 52.69
CA VAL A 421 -57.62 171.41 52.93
C VAL A 421 -57.93 172.16 54.23
N ASP A 422 -57.18 171.87 55.30
CA ASP A 422 -57.33 172.55 56.59
C ASP A 422 -56.99 174.05 56.50
N GLY A 423 -55.91 174.38 55.76
CA GLY A 423 -55.55 175.77 55.43
C GLY A 423 -56.65 176.53 54.69
N MET A 424 -57.29 175.89 53.70
CA MET A 424 -58.43 176.47 52.98
C MET A 424 -59.64 176.74 53.89
N GLY A 425 -59.87 175.90 54.90
CA GLY A 425 -60.89 176.13 55.94
C GLY A 425 -60.67 177.43 56.71
N ARG A 426 -59.42 177.76 57.04
CA ARG A 426 -59.06 179.02 57.72
C ARG A 426 -59.27 180.24 56.84
N ILE A 427 -58.95 180.14 55.56
CA ILE A 427 -59.18 181.23 54.59
C ILE A 427 -60.68 181.55 54.50
N LYS A 428 -61.53 180.52 54.41
CA LYS A 428 -62.99 180.71 54.39
C LYS A 428 -63.49 181.51 55.60
N ALA A 429 -63.04 181.15 56.80
CA ALA A 429 -63.42 181.86 58.02
C ALA A 429 -63.01 183.35 58.01
N ALA A 430 -61.83 183.67 57.46
CA ALA A 430 -61.38 185.05 57.31
C ALA A 430 -62.25 185.86 56.34
N VAL A 431 -62.67 185.24 55.22
CA VAL A 431 -63.53 185.86 54.22
C VAL A 431 -64.93 186.18 54.79
N ASP A 432 -65.54 185.27 55.55
CA ASP A 432 -66.84 185.49 56.19
C ASP A 432 -66.81 186.67 57.19
N SER A 433 -65.70 186.81 57.93
CA SER A 433 -65.50 187.94 58.85
C SER A 433 -65.48 189.29 58.13
N VAL A 434 -64.79 189.38 56.99
CA VAL A 434 -64.72 190.61 56.19
C VAL A 434 -66.11 191.00 55.68
N SER A 435 -66.90 190.03 55.23
CA SER A 435 -68.28 190.27 54.77
C SER A 435 -69.16 190.90 55.85
N THR A 436 -68.95 190.52 57.11
CA THR A 436 -69.74 191.04 58.25
C THR A 436 -69.45 192.52 58.50
N THR A 437 -68.18 192.91 58.48
CA THR A 437 -67.74 194.29 58.71
C THR A 437 -68.25 195.26 57.63
N VAL A 438 -68.29 194.81 56.37
CA VAL A 438 -68.80 195.61 55.24
C VAL A 438 -70.29 195.94 55.42
N THR A 439 -71.07 194.99 55.94
CA THR A 439 -72.51 195.16 56.16
C THR A 439 -72.81 196.23 57.21
N GLN A 440 -72.04 196.23 58.29
CA GLN A 440 -72.20 197.16 59.41
C GLN A 440 -71.88 198.63 59.04
N LEU A 441 -70.94 198.83 58.10
CA LEU A 441 -70.58 200.15 57.60
C LEU A 441 -71.70 200.80 56.76
N GLY A 442 -72.51 199.98 56.08
CA GLY A 442 -73.66 200.44 55.30
C GLY A 442 -74.77 201.04 56.17
N GLU A 443 -74.99 200.50 57.37
CA GLU A 443 -76.03 200.92 58.30
C GLU A 443 -75.73 202.30 58.94
N GLN A 444 -74.46 202.53 59.32
CA GLN A 444 -74.01 203.81 59.87
C GLN A 444 -74.12 204.96 58.86
N SER A 445 -73.92 204.68 57.57
CA SER A 445 -74.01 205.70 56.51
C SER A 445 -75.45 206.19 56.29
N ALA A 446 -76.46 205.32 56.48
CA ALA A 446 -77.86 205.70 56.36
C ALA A 446 -78.32 206.62 57.51
N GLN A 447 -77.77 206.44 58.71
CA GLN A 447 -78.12 207.21 59.90
C GLN A 447 -77.63 208.67 59.82
N ILE A 448 -76.52 208.91 59.12
CA ILE A 448 -76.01 210.27 58.86
C ILE A 448 -76.96 211.05 57.94
N GLY A 449 -77.62 210.40 56.98
CA GLY A 449 -78.55 211.04 56.04
C GLY A 449 -79.78 211.66 56.71
N ASN A 450 -80.35 211.01 57.73
CA ASN A 450 -81.53 211.51 58.45
C ASN A 450 -81.25 212.77 59.27
N ILE A 451 -80.03 212.94 59.77
CA ILE A 451 -79.66 214.12 60.58
C ILE A 451 -79.63 215.38 59.70
N VAL A 452 -79.16 215.26 58.45
CA VAL A 452 -79.08 216.40 57.53
C VAL A 452 -80.47 216.94 57.18
N ALA A 453 -81.46 216.06 57.02
CA ALA A 453 -82.85 216.45 56.72
C ALA A 453 -83.48 217.32 57.82
N VAL A 454 -83.21 216.99 59.09
CA VAL A 454 -83.74 217.75 60.24
C VAL A 454 -83.12 219.14 60.34
N ILE A 455 -81.86 219.29 59.91
CA ILE A 455 -81.18 220.60 59.93
C ILE A 455 -81.78 221.55 58.89
N ASP A 456 -82.23 221.03 57.74
CA ASP A 456 -82.86 221.80 56.66
C ASP A 456 -84.24 222.35 57.08
N ASP A 457 -85.03 221.54 57.79
CA ASP A 457 -86.36 221.93 58.29
C ASP A 457 -86.29 223.05 59.35
N ILE A 458 -85.27 223.02 60.22
CA ILE A 458 -85.09 224.05 61.28
C ILE A 458 -84.69 225.40 60.67
N ALA A 459 -83.91 225.41 59.59
CA ALA A 459 -83.51 226.64 58.92
C ALA A 459 -84.71 227.38 58.30
N ALA A 460 -85.68 226.65 57.74
CA ALA A 460 -86.87 227.21 57.11
C ALA A 460 -87.84 227.88 58.11
N GLN A 461 -87.99 227.32 59.32
CA GLN A 461 -88.95 227.81 60.30
C GLN A 461 -88.54 229.14 60.93
N THR A 462 -87.24 229.39 61.04
CA THR A 462 -86.73 230.63 61.63
C THR A 462 -86.96 231.84 60.71
N ASN A 463 -86.96 231.64 59.39
CA ASN A 463 -87.20 232.70 58.40
C ASN A 463 -88.65 233.23 58.40
N LEU A 464 -89.62 232.43 58.85
CA LEU A 464 -91.05 232.75 58.76
C LEU A 464 -91.61 233.54 59.95
N LEU A 465 -90.93 233.57 61.10
CA LEU A 465 -91.37 234.34 62.27
C LEU A 465 -91.02 235.84 62.19
N ALA A 466 -90.21 236.25 61.22
CA ALA A 466 -89.72 237.63 61.09
C ALA A 466 -90.69 238.62 60.40
N LEU A 467 -91.86 238.20 59.89
CA LEU A 467 -92.64 239.05 58.96
C LEU A 467 -94.07 239.45 59.38
N ASN A 468 -94.62 239.01 60.52
CA ASN A 468 -95.99 239.39 60.92
C ASN A 468 -96.19 239.76 62.41
N ALA A 469 -95.18 240.38 63.03
CA ALA A 469 -95.35 241.12 64.29
C ALA A 469 -94.68 242.48 64.21
#